data_AF-A0A1G9FVG5-F1
#
_entry.id   AF-A0A1G9FVG5-F1
#
_cell.length_a   1.000
_cell.length_b   1.000
_cell.length_c   1.000
_cell.angle_alpha   90.00
_cell.angle_beta   90.00
_cell.angle_gamma   90.00
#
_symmetry.space_group_name_H-M   'P 1'
#
loop_
_entity.id
_entity.type
_entity.pdbx_description
1 polymer ?
#
loop_
_entity_poly.entity_id
_entity_poly.type
_entity_poly.pdbx_seq_one_letter_code
_entity_poly.pdbx_strand_id
1 'polypeptide(L)'
;MRFLMTSLLVVCSVSAHARQAVSVERIGDCQVLPVAAVDNHVKATFEVTLDKVGNVKSVTVVSYDPHSEAAAEAAQQLSKSVQKCWPPGVKTSPMRITVDLSKT
;
A
#
# COMPACT_ATOMS: atom_id res chain seq x y z
N MET A 1 45.49 1.19 32.29
CA MET A 1 44.49 2.29 32.22
C MET A 1 43.61 2.07 31.00
N ARG A 2 42.29 2.10 31.20
CA ARG A 2 41.23 1.75 30.24
C ARG A 2 41.04 2.87 29.21
N PHE A 3 41.16 2.56 27.91
CA PHE A 3 40.70 3.47 26.85
C PHE A 3 39.23 3.17 26.53
N LEU A 4 38.35 4.01 27.07
CA LEU A 4 36.95 4.13 26.70
C LEU A 4 36.86 5.08 25.52
N MET A 5 36.39 4.62 24.35
CA MET A 5 35.97 5.48 23.24
C MET A 5 34.60 5.00 22.75
N THR A 6 33.60 5.57 23.42
CA THR A 6 32.26 5.95 22.92
C THR A 6 31.76 5.29 21.64
N SER A 7 30.83 4.34 21.80
CA SER A 7 29.92 3.89 20.75
C SER A 7 28.95 5.00 20.36
N LEU A 8 29.04 5.50 19.13
CA LEU A 8 28.06 6.39 18.52
C LEU A 8 26.90 5.52 18.01
N LEU A 9 25.82 5.42 18.79
CA LEU A 9 24.60 4.76 18.35
C LEU A 9 23.89 5.67 17.35
N VAL A 10 24.07 5.38 16.07
CA VAL A 10 23.24 5.89 14.98
C VAL A 10 21.84 5.33 15.19
N VAL A 11 20.97 6.11 15.83
CA VAL A 11 19.55 5.82 15.90
C VAL A 11 18.99 6.02 14.50
N CYS A 12 19.02 4.97 13.68
CA CYS A 12 18.21 4.89 12.48
C CYS A 12 16.75 4.95 12.95
N SER A 13 16.17 6.15 12.88
CA SER A 13 14.73 6.37 13.02
C SER A 13 14.05 5.70 11.83
N VAL A 14 13.88 4.37 11.95
CA VAL A 14 12.92 3.63 11.15
C VAL A 14 11.58 4.17 11.61
N SER A 15 11.07 5.16 10.87
CA SER A 15 9.67 5.54 10.93
C SER A 15 8.89 4.26 10.66
N ALA A 16 8.39 3.65 11.73
CA ALA A 16 7.41 2.60 11.68
C ALA A 16 6.15 3.24 11.10
N HIS A 17 6.12 3.35 9.77
CA HIS A 17 4.96 3.81 9.03
C HIS A 17 3.85 2.84 9.41
N ALA A 18 2.92 3.33 10.23
CA ALA A 18 1.78 2.56 10.65
C ALA A 18 1.09 2.04 9.39
N ARG A 19 1.20 0.73 9.14
CA ARG A 19 0.41 0.01 8.14
C ARG A 19 -1.03 0.05 8.63
N GLN A 20 -1.71 1.16 8.37
CA GLN A 20 -3.14 1.22 8.54
C GLN A 20 -3.71 0.46 7.34
N ALA A 21 -3.97 -0.83 7.54
CA ALA A 21 -4.56 -1.67 6.52
C ALA A 21 -5.99 -1.16 6.25
N VAL A 22 -6.17 -0.43 5.15
CA VAL A 22 -7.51 -0.35 4.54
C VAL A 22 -7.81 -1.78 4.12
N SER A 23 -8.80 -2.41 4.77
CA SER A 23 -9.11 -3.82 4.54
C SER A 23 -9.51 -4.03 3.08
N VAL A 24 -9.05 -5.14 2.50
CA VAL A 24 -9.39 -5.61 1.14
C VAL A 24 -10.91 -5.57 0.92
N GLU A 25 -11.67 -5.98 1.93
CA GLU A 25 -13.14 -5.96 1.96
C GLU A 25 -13.68 -4.60 1.52
N ARG A 26 -13.14 -3.50 2.03
CA ARG A 26 -13.67 -2.17 1.71
C ARG A 26 -13.46 -1.76 0.26
N ILE A 27 -12.42 -2.27 -0.41
CA ILE A 27 -12.19 -2.02 -1.83
C ILE A 27 -13.04 -2.96 -2.68
N GLY A 28 -13.13 -4.25 -2.31
CA GLY A 28 -13.97 -5.24 -3.00
C GLY A 28 -15.47 -4.95 -2.91
N ASP A 29 -15.94 -4.40 -1.78
CA ASP A 29 -17.34 -4.02 -1.56
C ASP A 29 -17.75 -2.80 -2.38
N CYS A 30 -16.78 -1.95 -2.76
CA CYS A 30 -17.04 -0.73 -3.51
C CYS A 30 -17.12 -0.95 -5.02
N GLN A 31 -16.31 -1.87 -5.57
CA GLN A 31 -16.30 -2.14 -7.00
C GLN A 31 -15.83 -3.57 -7.28
N VAL A 32 -16.41 -4.17 -8.33
CA VAL A 32 -15.93 -5.44 -8.90
C VAL A 32 -14.43 -5.33 -9.19
N LEU A 33 -13.64 -6.17 -8.55
CA LEU A 33 -12.20 -6.20 -8.71
C LEU A 33 -11.83 -6.56 -10.16
N PRO A 34 -10.71 -6.03 -10.70
CA PRO A 34 -10.24 -6.44 -12.01
C PRO A 34 -10.04 -7.95 -12.07
N VAL A 35 -10.63 -8.61 -13.07
CA VAL A 35 -10.53 -10.07 -13.27
C VAL A 35 -9.07 -10.52 -13.28
N ALA A 36 -8.20 -9.78 -13.97
CA ALA A 36 -6.77 -10.06 -14.00
C ALA A 36 -6.11 -10.05 -12.61
N ALA A 37 -6.55 -9.20 -11.67
CA ALA A 37 -6.00 -9.17 -10.31
C ALA A 37 -6.44 -10.37 -9.47
N VAL A 38 -7.65 -10.87 -9.72
CA VAL A 38 -8.19 -12.08 -9.07
C VAL A 38 -7.53 -13.32 -9.67
N ASP A 39 -7.51 -13.47 -10.99
CA ASP A 39 -6.96 -14.64 -11.70
C ASP A 39 -5.45 -14.82 -11.44
N ASN A 40 -4.71 -13.71 -11.29
CA ASN A 40 -3.29 -13.75 -10.95
C ASN A 40 -3.03 -13.81 -9.44
N HIS A 41 -4.08 -13.92 -8.61
CA HIS A 41 -3.99 -14.02 -7.15
C HIS A 41 -3.13 -12.92 -6.52
N VAL A 42 -3.29 -11.69 -7.01
CA VAL A 42 -2.33 -10.61 -6.74
C VAL A 42 -2.43 -10.12 -5.31
N LYS A 43 -1.28 -10.05 -4.65
CA LYS A 43 -1.10 -9.29 -3.42
C LYS A 43 -0.27 -8.04 -3.71
N ALA A 44 -0.89 -6.87 -3.64
CA ALA A 44 -0.23 -5.60 -3.95
C ALA A 44 -0.26 -4.62 -2.78
N THR A 45 0.85 -3.92 -2.55
CA THR A 45 0.93 -2.79 -1.62
C THR A 45 0.96 -1.50 -2.40
N PHE A 46 0.12 -0.55 -1.98
CA PHE A 46 0.00 0.76 -2.59
C PHE A 46 0.38 1.84 -1.59
N GLU A 47 1.05 2.87 -2.07
CA GLU A 47 1.21 4.14 -1.37
C GLU A 47 0.22 5.15 -1.94
N VAL A 48 -0.62 5.68 -1.07
CA VAL A 48 -1.65 6.65 -1.42
C VAL A 48 -1.30 7.98 -0.80
N THR A 49 -1.25 9.02 -1.61
CA THR A 49 -1.11 10.39 -1.15
C THR A 49 -2.44 11.12 -1.28
N LEU A 50 -2.76 11.94 -0.29
CA LEU A 50 -3.98 12.74 -0.25
C LEU A 50 -3.65 14.23 -0.44
N ASP A 51 -4.62 14.98 -0.97
CA ASP A 51 -4.59 16.43 -0.94
C ASP A 51 -4.95 16.99 0.44
N LYS A 52 -4.97 18.33 0.58
CA LYS A 52 -5.26 18.99 1.86
C LYS A 52 -6.69 18.79 2.36
N VAL A 53 -7.62 18.39 1.51
CA VAL A 53 -9.03 18.16 1.86
C VAL A 53 -9.35 16.66 2.03
N GLY A 54 -8.37 15.78 1.81
CA GLY A 54 -8.47 14.34 2.02
C GLY A 54 -8.84 13.54 0.76
N ASN A 55 -8.82 14.15 -0.43
CA ASN A 55 -9.02 13.41 -1.67
C ASN A 55 -7.74 12.71 -2.10
N VAL A 56 -7.86 11.59 -2.80
CA VAL A 56 -6.71 10.89 -3.39
C VAL A 56 -6.04 11.77 -4.44
N LYS A 57 -4.77 12.11 -4.20
CA LYS A 57 -3.91 12.84 -5.13
C LYS A 57 -3.10 11.87 -6.02
N SER A 58 -2.57 10.78 -5.45
CA SER A 58 -1.88 9.75 -6.22
C SER A 58 -1.98 8.38 -5.55
N VAL A 59 -1.88 7.33 -6.37
CA VAL A 59 -1.74 5.93 -5.93
C VAL A 59 -0.53 5.34 -6.66
N THR A 60 0.43 4.82 -5.91
CA THR A 60 1.65 4.21 -6.45
C THR A 60 1.73 2.76 -6.02
N VAL A 61 2.01 1.84 -6.93
CA VAL A 61 2.32 0.45 -6.60
C VAL A 61 3.70 0.39 -5.96
N VAL A 62 3.78 0.00 -4.69
CA VAL A 62 5.02 -0.14 -3.92
C VAL A 62 5.61 -1.54 -4.09
N SER A 63 4.75 -2.56 -4.05
CA SER A 63 5.14 -3.95 -4.25
C SER A 63 3.95 -4.76 -4.74
N TYR A 64 4.23 -5.88 -5.38
CA TYR A 64 3.23 -6.86 -5.78
C TYR A 64 3.84 -8.27 -5.77
N ASP A 65 2.98 -9.26 -5.61
CA ASP A 65 3.28 -10.70 -5.65
C ASP A 65 2.11 -11.42 -6.34
N PRO A 66 2.35 -12.45 -7.20
CA PRO A 66 3.65 -12.97 -7.63
C PRO A 66 4.44 -11.98 -8.51
N HIS A 67 5.77 -12.09 -8.54
CA HIS A 67 6.60 -11.27 -9.43
C HIS A 67 6.50 -11.76 -10.89
N SER A 68 5.55 -11.21 -11.63
CA SER A 68 5.36 -11.43 -13.07
C SER A 68 4.86 -10.17 -13.77
N GLU A 69 4.98 -10.12 -15.09
CA GLU A 69 4.44 -9.03 -15.91
C GLU A 69 2.92 -8.91 -15.76
N ALA A 70 2.19 -10.04 -15.81
CA ALA A 70 0.75 -10.07 -15.62
C ALA A 70 0.32 -9.54 -14.24
N ALA A 71 1.04 -9.91 -13.17
CA ALA A 71 0.77 -9.40 -11.83
C ALA A 71 1.10 -7.90 -11.70
N ALA A 72 2.14 -7.42 -12.39
CA ALA A 72 2.46 -6.00 -12.44
C ALA A 72 1.33 -5.20 -13.11
N GLU A 73 0.83 -5.65 -14.26
CA GLU A 73 -0.31 -5.04 -14.94
C GLU A 73 -1.58 -5.08 -14.10
N ALA A 74 -1.86 -6.22 -13.47
CA ALA A 74 -3.00 -6.38 -12.59
C ALA A 74 -2.91 -5.48 -11.35
N ALA A 75 -1.74 -5.33 -10.74
CA ALA A 75 -1.52 -4.37 -9.65
C ALA A 75 -1.75 -2.92 -10.13
N GLN A 76 -1.33 -2.58 -11.35
CA GLN A 76 -1.61 -1.28 -11.94
C GLN A 76 -3.11 -1.06 -12.17
N GLN A 77 -3.86 -2.07 -12.63
CA GLN A 77 -5.31 -1.98 -12.75
C GLN A 77 -5.98 -1.83 -11.38
N LEU A 78 -5.50 -2.56 -10.37
CA LEU A 78 -6.00 -2.51 -9.00
C LEU A 78 -5.78 -1.13 -8.35
N SER A 79 -4.70 -0.41 -8.71
CA SER A 79 -4.46 0.97 -8.24
C SER A 79 -5.60 1.93 -8.59
N LYS A 80 -6.27 1.73 -9.73
CA LYS A 80 -7.45 2.52 -10.14
C LYS A 80 -8.66 2.24 -9.24
N SER A 81 -8.80 1.00 -8.79
CA SER A 81 -9.84 0.61 -7.84
C SER A 81 -9.58 1.24 -6.47
N VAL A 82 -8.33 1.22 -5.99
CA VAL A 82 -7.91 1.93 -4.77
C VAL A 82 -8.25 3.42 -4.85
N GLN A 83 -7.97 4.07 -5.99
CA GLN A 83 -8.26 5.48 -6.18
C GLN A 83 -9.77 5.77 -6.13
N LYS A 84 -10.60 4.98 -6.82
CA LYS A 84 -12.05 5.18 -6.90
C LYS A 84 -12.76 4.84 -5.59
N CYS A 85 -12.31 3.81 -4.91
CA CYS A 85 -12.94 3.26 -3.70
C CYS A 85 -12.30 3.76 -2.41
N TRP A 86 -11.56 4.86 -2.49
CA TRP A 86 -10.92 5.42 -1.32
C TRP A 86 -11.97 5.86 -0.29
N PRO A 87 -11.87 5.40 0.97
CA PRO A 87 -12.87 5.70 1.97
C PRO A 87 -12.91 7.21 2.29
N PRO A 88 -14.12 7.80 2.38
CA PRO A 88 -14.24 9.19 2.82
C PRO A 88 -13.77 9.34 4.27
N GLY A 89 -13.24 10.52 4.60
CA GLY A 89 -12.85 10.87 5.96
C GLY A 89 -11.44 10.41 6.40
N VAL A 90 -10.73 9.64 5.58
CA VAL A 90 -9.29 9.38 5.80
C VAL A 90 -8.49 10.63 5.44
N LYS A 91 -7.74 11.17 6.40
CA LYS A 91 -6.93 12.41 6.23
C LYS A 91 -5.43 12.19 6.39
N THR A 92 -5.00 10.98 6.75
CA THR A 92 -3.59 10.63 6.91
C THR A 92 -2.94 10.46 5.54
N SER A 93 -1.80 11.11 5.32
CA SER A 93 -1.03 11.03 4.08
C SER A 93 0.47 11.25 4.36
N PRO A 94 1.38 10.48 3.71
CA PRO A 94 1.11 9.33 2.86
C PRO A 94 0.61 8.12 3.67
N MET A 95 -0.15 7.24 3.02
CA MET A 95 -0.68 6.03 3.63
C MET A 95 -0.28 4.82 2.80
N ARG A 96 0.12 3.72 3.46
CA ARG A 96 0.39 2.44 2.79
C ARG A 96 -0.70 1.44 3.11
N ILE A 97 -1.29 0.88 2.04
CA ILE A 97 -2.33 -0.13 2.14
C ILE A 97 -1.89 -1.38 1.38
N THR A 98 -2.34 -2.56 1.83
CA THR A 98 -2.09 -3.82 1.13
C THR A 98 -3.43 -4.43 0.75
N VAL A 99 -3.59 -4.72 -0.54
CA VAL A 99 -4.70 -5.51 -1.04
C VAL A 99 -4.18 -6.92 -1.30
N ASP A 100 -4.74 -7.91 -0.62
CA ASP A 100 -4.31 -9.31 -0.68
C ASP A 100 -5.44 -10.15 -1.29
N LEU A 101 -5.32 -10.44 -2.59
CA LEU A 101 -6.23 -11.34 -3.33
C LEU A 101 -5.65 -12.74 -3.46
N SER A 102 -4.52 -13.04 -2.81
CA SER A 102 -3.87 -14.36 -2.89
C SER A 102 -4.66 -15.49 -2.22
N LYS A 103 -5.72 -15.14 -1.50
CA LYS A 103 -6.58 -16.04 -0.72
C LYS A 103 -8.05 -15.98 -1.13
N THR A 104 -8.37 -15.22 -2.18
CA THR A 104 -9.72 -15.15 -2.75
C THR A 104 -9.89 -16.31 -3.71
#